data_AF-A0A7L7L970-F1
#
_entry.id   AF-A0A7L7L970-F1
#
_cell.length_a   1.000
_cell.length_b   1.000
_cell.length_c   1.000
_cell.angle_alpha   90.00
_cell.angle_beta   90.00
_cell.angle_gamma   90.00
#
_symmetry.space_group_name_H-M   'P 1'
#
loop_
_entity.id
_entity.type
_entity.pdbx_description
1 polymer ?
#
loop_
_entity_poly.entity_id
_entity_poly.type
_entity_poly.pdbx_seq_one_letter_code
_entity_poly.pdbx_strand_id
1 'polypeptide(L)'
;MNLLNPLLSVKYEDRNALQIIGWWELRRPLYNVIVLVCGLISMSIMSLLVKLEPWEDIVEPIVVLGFAFICNLGYTLGWVSEIMNVKTKTFGPKLFKVGLYFTLFWVLLPALLHIILWVGRGFERME
;
A
#
# COMPACT_ATOMS: atom_id res chain seq x y z
N MET A 1 0.50 -0.94 16.17
CA MET A 1 1.80 -1.03 15.46
C MET A 1 2.75 0.05 15.97
N ASN A 2 3.59 -0.28 16.96
CA ASN A 2 4.60 0.64 17.51
C ASN A 2 5.89 0.71 16.68
N LEU A 3 6.09 -0.22 15.76
CA LEU A 3 7.33 -0.36 14.95
C LEU A 3 7.58 0.82 13.99
N LEU A 4 6.52 1.47 13.49
CA LEU A 4 6.65 2.59 12.55
C LEU A 4 6.84 3.94 13.26
N ASN A 5 6.49 4.05 14.54
CA ASN A 5 6.50 5.33 15.25
C ASN A 5 7.87 6.03 15.26
N PRO A 6 9.01 5.31 15.43
CA PRO A 6 10.33 5.95 15.35
C PRO A 6 10.61 6.55 13.96
N LEU A 7 10.27 5.81 12.90
CA LEU A 7 10.51 6.18 11.50
C LEU A 7 9.59 7.33 11.05
N LEU A 8 8.38 7.41 11.61
CA LEU A 8 7.40 8.43 11.29
C LEU A 8 7.47 9.66 12.23
N SER A 9 8.52 9.79 13.04
CA SER A 9 8.64 10.96 13.92
C SER A 9 8.74 12.28 13.13
N VAL A 10 8.13 13.33 13.70
CA VAL A 10 8.19 14.71 13.20
C VAL A 10 8.86 15.57 14.27
N LYS A 11 9.94 16.27 13.91
CA LYS A 11 10.72 17.08 14.85
C LYS A 11 10.10 18.45 15.16
N TYR A 12 9.50 19.10 14.16
CA TYR A 12 9.04 20.50 14.24
C TYR A 12 7.54 20.62 13.94
N GLU A 13 6.86 21.52 14.66
CA GLU A 13 5.44 21.86 14.42
C GLU A 13 5.27 22.87 13.29
N ASP A 14 6.09 23.93 13.29
CA ASP A 14 6.09 24.97 12.26
C ASP A 14 6.89 24.55 11.02
N ARG A 15 6.42 23.51 10.33
CA ARG A 15 7.01 23.08 9.06
C ARG A 15 6.52 23.94 7.90
N ASN A 16 7.44 24.38 7.04
CA ASN A 16 7.08 24.94 5.75
C ASN A 16 6.68 23.83 4.75
N ALA A 17 6.12 24.20 3.60
CA ALA A 17 5.66 23.24 2.59
C ALA A 17 6.77 22.30 2.12
N LEU A 18 7.99 22.82 1.90
CA LEU A 18 9.15 22.01 1.48
C LEU A 18 9.56 20.99 2.53
N GLN A 19 9.50 21.33 3.82
CA GLN A 19 9.77 20.40 4.92
C GLN A 19 8.69 19.31 5.05
N ILE A 20 7.44 19.64 4.74
CA ILE A 20 6.35 18.64 4.69
C ILE A 20 6.61 17.70 3.50
N ILE A 21 6.81 18.23 2.29
CA ILE A 21 7.09 17.43 1.09
C ILE A 21 8.32 16.54 1.33
N GLY A 22 9.43 17.10 1.82
CA GLY A 22 10.64 16.34 2.11
C GLY A 22 10.43 15.24 3.15
N TRP A 23 9.56 15.47 4.16
CA TRP A 23 9.22 14.43 5.14
C TRP A 23 8.49 13.26 4.49
N TRP A 24 7.54 13.52 3.58
CA TRP A 24 6.81 12.49 2.85
C TRP A 24 7.70 11.78 1.82
N GLU A 25 8.42 12.51 0.97
CA GLU A 25 9.27 11.90 -0.05
C GLU A 25 10.38 11.03 0.54
N LEU A 26 10.94 11.40 1.70
CA LEU A 26 11.90 10.55 2.42
C LEU A 26 11.30 9.21 2.90
N ARG A 27 9.98 9.14 3.08
CA ARG A 27 9.24 7.95 3.56
C ARG A 27 8.55 7.20 2.43
N ARG A 28 8.58 7.72 1.20
CA ARG A 28 8.07 7.04 0.01
C ARG A 28 8.75 5.68 -0.21
N PRO A 29 10.09 5.52 -0.04
CA PRO A 29 10.72 4.21 -0.14
C PRO A 29 10.18 3.20 0.87
N LEU A 30 9.98 3.62 2.13
CA LEU A 30 9.39 2.77 3.17
C LEU A 30 7.97 2.32 2.78
N TYR A 31 7.14 3.25 2.32
CA TYR A 31 5.79 2.93 1.84
C TYR A 31 5.83 1.94 0.66
N ASN A 32 6.64 2.21 -0.38
CA ASN A 32 6.73 1.38 -1.56
C ASN A 32 7.27 -0.02 -1.25
N VAL A 33 8.25 -0.15 -0.34
CA VAL A 33 8.76 -1.47 0.09
C VAL A 33 7.67 -2.27 0.79
N ILE A 34 6.92 -1.66 1.70
CA ILE A 34 5.82 -2.37 2.39
C ILE A 34 4.76 -2.82 1.40
N VAL A 35 4.33 -1.93 0.48
CA VAL A 35 3.34 -2.25 -0.56
C VAL A 35 3.85 -3.36 -1.48
N LEU A 36 5.11 -3.29 -1.92
CA LEU A 36 5.73 -4.31 -2.77
C LEU A 36 5.75 -5.68 -2.08
N VAL A 37 6.22 -5.75 -0.83
CA VAL A 37 6.26 -7.00 -0.06
C VAL A 37 4.85 -7.58 0.11
N CYS A 38 3.86 -6.77 0.48
CA CYS A 38 2.49 -7.23 0.60
C CYS A 38 1.89 -7.66 -0.75
N GLY A 39 2.22 -6.98 -1.84
CA GLY A 39 1.83 -7.35 -3.19
C GLY A 39 2.42 -8.70 -3.61
N LEU A 40 3.71 -8.92 -3.37
CA LEU A 40 4.37 -10.21 -3.63
C LEU A 40 3.75 -11.35 -2.81
N ILE A 41 3.41 -11.10 -1.55
CA ILE A 41 2.70 -12.09 -0.71
C ILE A 41 1.31 -12.38 -1.31
N SER A 42 0.55 -11.34 -1.68
CA SER A 42 -0.78 -11.47 -2.28
C SER A 42 -0.74 -12.32 -3.56
N MET A 43 0.20 -12.02 -4.47
CA MET A 43 0.40 -12.80 -5.70
C MET A 43 0.86 -14.23 -5.43
N SER A 44 1.75 -14.43 -4.46
CA SER A 44 2.21 -15.77 -4.08
C SER A 44 1.08 -16.64 -3.53
N ILE A 45 0.15 -16.04 -2.78
CA ILE A 45 -1.05 -16.76 -2.33
C ILE A 45 -1.93 -17.11 -3.53
N MET A 46 -2.20 -16.16 -4.43
CA MET A 46 -3.05 -16.41 -5.59
C MET A 46 -2.49 -17.51 -6.50
N SER A 47 -1.18 -17.50 -6.78
CA SER A 47 -0.54 -18.54 -7.62
C SER A 47 -0.57 -19.94 -7.01
N LEU A 48 -0.73 -20.06 -5.69
CA LEU A 48 -0.93 -21.34 -5.02
C LEU A 48 -2.37 -21.85 -5.12
N LEU A 49 -3.34 -20.94 -5.25
CA LEU A 49 -4.77 -21.23 -5.18
C LEU A 49 -5.47 -21.28 -6.55
N VAL A 50 -4.94 -20.59 -7.56
CA VAL A 50 -5.52 -20.45 -8.91
C VAL A 50 -4.63 -21.16 -9.93
N LYS A 51 -5.23 -21.84 -10.91
CA LYS A 51 -4.55 -22.32 -12.12
C LYS A 51 -4.64 -21.22 -13.18
N LEU A 52 -3.51 -20.65 -13.58
CA LEU A 52 -3.47 -19.63 -14.62
C LEU A 52 -3.43 -20.27 -16.01
N GLU A 53 -4.19 -19.75 -16.95
CA GLU A 53 -4.06 -20.11 -18.37
C GLU A 53 -2.84 -19.40 -19.00
N PRO A 54 -2.13 -20.01 -19.98
CA PRO A 54 -0.86 -19.50 -20.52
C PRO A 54 -0.87 -18.09 -21.13
N TRP A 55 -2.05 -17.47 -21.32
CA TRP A 55 -2.22 -16.17 -21.97
C TRP A 55 -2.66 -15.05 -21.01
N GLU A 56 -3.08 -15.37 -19.78
CA GLU A 56 -3.46 -14.37 -18.77
C GLU A 56 -2.26 -13.59 -18.23
N ASP A 57 -1.05 -14.16 -18.34
CA ASP A 57 0.22 -13.61 -17.83
C ASP A 57 0.63 -12.25 -18.43
N ILE A 58 0.06 -11.83 -19.58
CA ILE A 58 0.42 -10.55 -20.24
C ILE A 58 -0.40 -9.38 -19.66
N VAL A 59 -1.62 -9.63 -19.21
CA VAL A 59 -2.49 -8.59 -18.61
C VAL A 59 -2.01 -8.24 -17.19
N GLU A 60 -1.47 -9.22 -16.46
CA GLU A 60 -1.02 -9.06 -15.07
C GLU A 60 0.05 -7.97 -14.87
N PRO A 61 1.15 -7.88 -15.65
CA PRO A 61 2.16 -6.84 -15.48
C PRO A 61 1.60 -5.42 -15.64
N ILE A 62 0.70 -5.21 -16.60
CA ILE A 62 0.10 -3.89 -16.85
C ILE A 62 -0.79 -3.49 -15.68
N VAL A 63 -1.59 -4.42 -15.16
CA VAL A 63 -2.46 -4.19 -13.99
C VAL A 63 -1.62 -3.89 -12.75
N VAL A 64 -0.53 -4.64 -12.51
CA VAL A 64 0.38 -4.42 -11.38
C VAL A 64 1.04 -3.04 -11.47
N LEU A 65 1.56 -2.65 -12.65
CA LEU A 65 2.17 -1.34 -12.86
C LEU A 65 1.15 -0.21 -12.71
N GLY A 66 -0.06 -0.37 -13.27
CA GLY A 66 -1.14 0.59 -13.12
C GLY A 66 -1.56 0.77 -11.66
N PHE A 67 -1.67 -0.32 -10.92
CA PHE A 67 -1.97 -0.29 -9.49
C PHE A 67 -0.85 0.38 -8.68
N ALA A 68 0.42 0.08 -8.98
CA ALA A 68 1.57 0.73 -8.34
C ALA A 68 1.59 2.25 -8.58
N PHE A 69 1.22 2.68 -9.79
CA PHE A 69 1.05 4.09 -10.13
C PHE A 69 -0.06 4.74 -9.29
N ILE A 70 -1.25 4.12 -9.21
CA ILE A 70 -2.38 4.61 -8.41
C ILE A 70 -2.00 4.73 -6.93
N CYS A 71 -1.26 3.75 -6.37
CA CYS A 71 -0.76 3.80 -5.01
C CYS A 71 0.15 5.03 -4.77
N ASN A 72 1.08 5.28 -5.69
CA ASN A 72 1.99 6.43 -5.58
C ASN A 72 1.27 7.78 -5.78
N LEU A 73 0.22 7.80 -6.61
CA LEU A 73 -0.65 8.97 -6.76
C LEU A 73 -1.41 9.24 -5.45
N GLY A 74 -2.03 8.22 -4.87
CA GLY A 74 -2.69 8.31 -3.56
C GLY A 74 -1.74 8.72 -2.43
N TYR A 75 -0.51 8.22 -2.44
CA TYR A 75 0.54 8.64 -1.49
C TYR A 75 0.85 10.14 -1.60
N THR A 76 0.91 10.66 -2.83
CA THR A 76 1.22 12.07 -3.11
C THR A 76 0.14 13.00 -2.57
N LEU A 77 -1.13 12.57 -2.57
CA LEU A 77 -2.22 13.29 -1.92
C LEU A 77 -2.02 13.46 -0.40
N GLY A 78 -1.21 12.62 0.24
CA GLY A 78 -0.89 12.70 1.66
C GLY A 78 -0.21 14.01 2.05
N TRP A 79 0.86 14.39 1.34
CA TRP A 79 1.52 15.66 1.63
C TRP A 79 0.71 16.86 1.18
N VAL A 80 -0.07 16.75 0.09
CA VAL A 80 -1.00 17.80 -0.35
C VAL A 80 -2.04 18.08 0.75
N SER A 81 -2.62 17.02 1.32
CA SER A 81 -3.58 17.11 2.43
C SER A 81 -2.97 17.75 3.67
N GLU A 82 -1.72 17.42 4.02
CA GLU A 82 -1.03 18.03 5.17
C GLU A 82 -0.71 19.51 4.97
N ILE A 83 -0.39 19.95 3.75
CA ILE A 83 -0.18 21.38 3.45
C ILE A 83 -1.47 22.18 3.62
N MET A 84 -2.62 21.60 3.23
CA MET A 84 -3.93 22.27 3.28
C MET A 84 -4.57 22.26 4.68
N ASN A 85 -3.96 21.61 5.67
CA ASN A 85 -4.52 21.43 7.01
C ASN A 85 -3.61 21.98 8.12
N VAL A 86 -4.10 21.91 9.36
CA VAL A 86 -3.34 22.34 10.55
C VAL A 86 -2.11 21.47 10.74
N LYS A 87 -0.95 22.12 10.76
CA LYS A 87 0.36 21.48 10.87
C LYS A 87 0.61 21.07 12.32
N THR A 88 0.40 19.79 12.61
CA THR A 88 0.74 19.22 13.92
C THR A 88 1.80 18.14 13.77
N LYS A 89 2.51 17.79 14.85
CA LYS A 89 3.47 16.67 14.82
C LYS A 89 2.81 15.32 14.54
N THR A 90 1.50 15.21 14.77
CA THR A 90 0.79 13.93 14.67
C THR A 90 0.02 13.75 13.38
N PHE A 91 -0.26 14.83 12.64
CA PHE A 91 -1.09 14.77 11.44
C PHE A 91 -0.45 13.91 10.34
N GLY A 92 0.74 14.29 9.83
CA GLY A 92 1.47 13.52 8.82
C GLY A 92 1.66 12.04 9.19
N PRO A 93 2.15 11.71 10.41
CA PRO A 93 2.32 10.31 10.83
C PRO A 93 1.01 9.51 10.92
N LYS A 94 -0.09 10.13 11.35
CA LYS A 94 -1.41 9.49 11.36
C LYS A 94 -1.90 9.27 9.93
N LEU A 95 -1.82 10.28 9.08
CA LEU A 95 -2.29 10.21 7.71
C LEU A 95 -1.49 9.20 6.89
N PHE A 96 -0.17 9.13 7.07
CA PHE A 96 0.68 8.08 6.47
C PHE A 96 0.19 6.69 6.86
N LYS A 97 -0.09 6.44 8.14
CA LYS A 97 -0.58 5.13 8.61
C LYS A 97 -1.96 4.80 8.04
N VAL A 98 -2.88 5.76 8.04
CA VAL A 98 -4.23 5.59 7.46
C VAL A 98 -4.13 5.27 5.97
N GLY A 99 -3.37 6.06 5.22
CA GLY A 99 -3.14 5.82 3.79
C GLY A 99 -2.49 4.47 3.52
N LEU A 100 -1.49 4.09 4.32
CA LEU A 100 -0.85 2.77 4.22
C LEU A 100 -1.86 1.63 4.48
N TYR A 101 -2.66 1.70 5.54
CA TYR A 101 -3.66 0.66 5.81
C TYR A 101 -4.71 0.57 4.71
N PHE A 102 -5.16 1.71 4.20
CA PHE A 102 -6.08 1.75 3.07
C PHE A 102 -5.47 1.09 1.83
N THR A 103 -4.22 1.39 1.47
CA THR A 103 -3.53 0.72 0.36
C THR A 103 -3.39 -0.78 0.62
N LEU A 104 -2.95 -1.18 1.81
CA LEU A 104 -2.74 -2.58 2.15
C LEU A 104 -4.03 -3.39 2.12
N PHE A 105 -5.16 -2.80 2.49
CA PHE A 105 -6.48 -3.41 2.32
C PHE A 105 -6.70 -3.80 0.86
N TRP A 106 -6.52 -2.87 -0.09
CA TRP A 106 -6.70 -3.15 -1.52
C TRP A 106 -5.66 -4.13 -2.08
N VAL A 107 -4.41 -4.06 -1.63
CA VAL A 107 -3.33 -4.98 -2.04
C VAL A 107 -3.65 -6.43 -1.66
N LEU A 108 -4.18 -6.64 -0.45
CA LEU A 108 -4.42 -7.97 0.12
C LEU A 108 -5.83 -8.50 -0.15
N LEU A 109 -6.75 -7.64 -0.59
CA LEU A 109 -8.14 -8.01 -0.88
C LEU A 109 -8.26 -9.18 -1.88
N PRO A 110 -7.53 -9.19 -3.02
CA PRO A 110 -7.60 -10.31 -3.97
C PRO A 110 -7.22 -11.65 -3.32
N ALA A 111 -6.10 -11.71 -2.61
CA ALA A 111 -5.66 -12.91 -1.91
C ALA A 111 -6.69 -13.37 -0.86
N LEU A 112 -7.26 -12.43 -0.09
CA LEU A 112 -8.28 -12.75 0.92
C LEU A 112 -9.54 -13.36 0.28
N LEU A 113 -10.02 -12.80 -0.84
CA LEU A 113 -11.17 -13.34 -1.57
C LEU A 113 -10.90 -14.75 -2.09
N HIS A 114 -9.72 -14.98 -2.67
CA HIS A 114 -9.32 -16.30 -3.18
C HIS A 114 -9.18 -17.34 -2.06
N ILE A 115 -8.67 -16.95 -0.88
CA ILE A 115 -8.65 -17.84 0.29
C ILE A 115 -10.08 -18.22 0.72
N ILE A 116 -11.00 -17.26 0.80
CA ILE A 116 -12.39 -17.52 1.20
C ILE A 116 -13.07 -18.49 0.21
N LEU A 117 -12.89 -18.26 -1.09
CA LEU A 117 -13.43 -19.12 -2.13
C LEU A 117 -12.83 -20.53 -2.11
N TRP A 118 -11.51 -20.64 -1.92
CA TRP A 118 -10.81 -21.91 -1.79
C TRP A 118 -11.32 -22.75 -0.61
N VAL A 119 -11.52 -22.13 0.56
CA VAL A 119 -12.10 -22.78 1.74
C VAL A 119 -13.55 -23.20 1.46
N GLY A 120 -14.34 -22.34 0.82
CA GLY A 120 -15.74 -22.63 0.48
C GLY A 120 -15.91 -23.82 -0.49
N ARG A 121 -14.89 -24.12 -1.31
CA ARG A 121 -14.86 -25.25 -2.25
C ARG A 121 -14.22 -26.52 -1.69
N GLY A 122 -13.88 -26.57 -0.40
CA GLY A 122 -13.27 -27.76 0.20
C GLY A 122 -11.81 -27.96 -0.18
N PHE A 123 -11.06 -26.86 -0.36
CA PHE A 123 -9.63 -26.84 -0.66
C PHE A 123 -9.22 -27.27 -2.09
N GLU A 124 -10.17 -27.31 -3.01
CA GLU A 124 -9.91 -27.51 -4.43
C GLU A 124 -9.36 -26.24 -5.07
N ARG A 125 -8.30 -26.36 -5.88
CA ARG A 125 -7.75 -25.23 -6.63
C ARG A 125 -8.79 -24.65 -7.58
N MET A 126 -8.81 -23.32 -7.70
CA MET A 126 -9.63 -22.62 -8.66
C MET A 126 -9.09 -22.89 -10.06
N GLU A 127 -9.98 -23.33 -10.95
CA GLU A 127 -9.80 -23.25 -12.40
C GLU A 127 -9.96 -21.80 -12.86
#